data_AF-A0A3S8WIA9-F1
#
_entry.id   AF-A0A3S8WIA9-F1
#
_cell.length_a   1.000
_cell.length_b   1.000
_cell.length_c   1.000
_cell.angle_alpha   90.00
_cell.angle_beta   90.00
_cell.angle_gamma   90.00
#
_symmetry.space_group_name_H-M   'P 1'
#
loop_
_entity.id
_entity.type
_entity.pdbx_description
1 polymer ?
#
loop_
_entity_poly.entity_id
_entity_poly.type
_entity_poly.pdbx_seq_one_letter_code
_entity_poly.pdbx_strand_id
1 'polypeptide(L)' 'MSIALTLAVAAGGLSLSAVTAQAAPGAPVQGPPFPYADCLKATADKGESRAQGKWHCDQLVKKGWVTPPKR' A
#
# COMPACT_ATOMS: atom_id res chain seq x y z
N MET A 1 -30.84 3.29 -50.87
CA MET A 1 -29.89 3.70 -49.82
C MET A 1 -30.09 2.77 -48.64
N SER A 2 -29.02 2.08 -48.25
CA SER A 2 -28.97 1.00 -47.27
C SER A 2 -28.95 1.52 -45.85
N ILE A 3 -29.66 0.89 -44.91
CA ILE A 3 -29.09 0.63 -43.56
C ILE A 3 -29.66 -0.68 -43.02
N ALA A 4 -28.75 -1.58 -42.65
CA ALA A 4 -28.97 -2.96 -42.27
C ALA A 4 -29.65 -3.08 -40.89
N LEU A 5 -30.61 -4.00 -40.79
CA LEU A 5 -30.97 -4.63 -39.52
C LEU A 5 -30.16 -5.92 -39.41
N THR A 6 -29.34 -6.03 -38.36
CA THR A 6 -29.05 -7.29 -37.66
C THR A 6 -28.12 -7.00 -36.48
N LEU A 7 -28.59 -7.24 -35.26
CA LEU A 7 -28.10 -8.34 -34.44
C LEU A 7 -29.00 -8.47 -33.20
N ALA A 8 -29.51 -9.68 -33.02
CA ALA A 8 -30.06 -10.14 -31.76
C ALA A 8 -29.00 -10.10 -30.65
N VAL A 9 -29.41 -10.01 -29.38
CA VAL A 9 -28.95 -10.94 -28.33
C VAL A 9 -29.83 -10.79 -27.07
N ALA A 10 -30.36 -11.95 -26.73
CA ALA A 10 -30.85 -12.50 -25.47
C ALA A 10 -31.08 -11.60 -24.25
N ALA A 11 -32.28 -11.77 -23.69
CA ALA A 11 -32.61 -11.49 -22.30
C ALA A 11 -31.83 -12.38 -21.32
N GLY A 12 -31.55 -11.83 -20.14
CA GLY A 12 -30.93 -12.47 -18.99
C GLY A 12 -29.95 -11.48 -18.40
N GLY A 13 -30.13 -10.87 -17.23
CA GLY A 13 -30.69 -11.37 -15.99
C GLY A 13 -29.79 -10.75 -14.91
N LEU A 14 -30.40 -10.00 -13.99
CA LEU A 14 -29.89 -9.53 -12.70
C LEU A 14 -28.37 -9.66 -12.43
N SER A 15 -27.69 -8.53 -12.17
CA SER A 15 -26.87 -8.38 -10.96
C SER A 15 -26.43 -6.93 -10.80
N LEU A 16 -26.83 -6.33 -9.67
CA LEU A 16 -26.27 -5.08 -9.18
C LEU A 16 -24.74 -5.20 -9.15
N SER A 17 -24.06 -4.33 -9.90
CA SER A 17 -22.62 -4.16 -9.78
C SER A 17 -22.31 -3.50 -8.43
N ALA A 18 -22.30 -4.30 -7.37
CA ALA A 18 -21.61 -3.95 -6.15
C ALA A 18 -20.13 -3.90 -6.49
N VAL A 19 -19.61 -2.68 -6.73
CA VAL A 19 -18.17 -2.42 -6.71
C VAL A 19 -17.70 -2.75 -5.30
N THR A 20 -17.17 -3.96 -5.13
CA THR A 20 -16.34 -4.28 -3.98
C THR A 20 -15.03 -3.56 -4.21
N ALA A 21 -14.85 -2.41 -3.57
CA ALA A 21 -13.53 -1.80 -3.43
C ALA A 21 -12.63 -2.83 -2.73
N GLN A 22 -11.82 -3.54 -3.51
CA GLN A 22 -10.82 -4.44 -2.99
C GLN A 22 -9.78 -3.56 -2.30
N ALA A 23 -9.86 -3.46 -0.97
CA ALA A 23 -8.71 -3.04 -0.19
C ALA A 23 -7.56 -3.95 -0.61
N ALA A 24 -6.57 -3.39 -1.31
CA ALA A 24 -5.37 -4.14 -1.68
C ALA A 24 -4.85 -4.81 -0.40
N PRO A 25 -4.58 -6.13 -0.40
CA PRO A 25 -4.03 -6.77 0.78
C PRO A 25 -2.77 -6.01 1.13
N GLY A 26 -2.77 -5.36 2.30
CA GLY A 26 -1.59 -4.67 2.81
C GLY A 26 -0.46 -5.67 2.74
N ALA A 27 0.58 -5.36 1.96
CA ALA A 27 1.69 -6.28 1.75
C ALA A 27 2.11 -6.80 3.13
N PRO A 28 2.09 -8.13 3.37
CA PRO A 28 2.59 -8.64 4.63
C PRO A 28 4.00 -8.07 4.75
N VAL A 29 4.29 -7.46 5.90
CA VAL A 29 5.62 -6.94 6.21
C VAL A 29 6.52 -8.17 6.26
N GLN A 30 7.05 -8.57 5.11
CA GLN A 30 7.85 -9.77 4.92
C GLN A 30 9.23 -9.51 5.52
N GLY A 31 9.31 -9.63 6.84
CA GLY A 31 10.55 -9.46 7.59
C GLY A 31 10.28 -9.06 9.04
N PRO A 32 11.14 -9.48 9.99
CA PRO A 32 11.16 -8.89 11.32
C PRO A 32 11.29 -7.36 11.21
N PRO A 33 10.72 -6.59 12.16
CA PRO A 33 10.87 -5.14 12.14
C PRO A 33 12.36 -4.76 12.10
N PHE A 34 12.75 -3.95 11.11
CA PHE A 34 14.15 -3.53 10.90
C PHE A 34 14.69 -2.84 12.17
N PRO A 35 15.98 -3.01 12.52
CA PRO A 35 16.56 -2.32 13.66
C PRO A 35 16.45 -0.79 13.52
N TYR A 36 16.16 -0.09 14.62
CA TYR A 36 16.06 1.38 14.61
C TYR A 36 17.34 2.06 14.12
N ALA A 37 18.51 1.49 14.46
CA ALA A 37 19.81 2.00 14.02
C ALA A 37 19.98 1.96 12.50
N ASP A 38 19.52 0.88 11.86
CA ASP A 38 19.58 0.73 10.40
C ASP A 38 18.62 1.71 9.72
N CYS A 39 17.45 1.95 10.31
CA CYS A 39 16.54 3.00 9.84
C CYS A 39 17.21 4.38 9.89
N LEU A 40 17.84 4.75 11.00
CA LEU A 40 18.54 6.03 11.11
C LEU A 40 19.68 6.15 10.09
N LYS A 41 20.47 5.07 9.91
CA LYS A 41 21.53 5.04 8.91
C LYS A 41 20.95 5.23 7.49
N ALA A 42 19.88 4.53 7.15
CA ALA A 42 19.23 4.67 5.85
C ALA A 42 18.69 6.09 5.60
N THR A 43 18.11 6.73 6.63
CA THR A 43 17.65 8.13 6.53
C THR A 43 18.82 9.10 6.33
N ALA A 44 19.94 8.89 7.03
CA ALA A 44 21.15 9.69 6.88
C ALA A 44 21.82 9.49 5.51
N ASP A 45 21.86 8.26 5.01
CA ASP A 45 22.38 7.93 3.67
C ASP A 45 21.50 8.56 2.56
N LYS A 46 20.23 8.87 2.85
CA LYS A 46 19.33 9.66 1.99
C LYS A 46 19.41 11.18 2.19
N GLY A 47 20.28 11.64 3.09
CA GLY A 47 20.50 13.07 3.37
C GLY A 47 19.46 13.69 4.31
N GLU A 48 18.68 12.89 5.05
CA GLU A 48 17.77 13.42 6.06
C GLU A 48 18.55 13.98 7.26
N SER A 49 18.06 15.09 7.82
CA SER A 49 18.58 15.60 9.09
C SER A 49 18.31 14.61 10.23
N ARG A 50 19.13 14.65 11.28
CA ARG A 50 18.98 13.73 12.43
C ARG A 50 17.57 13.76 13.05
N ALA A 51 16.97 14.94 13.15
CA ALA A 51 15.63 15.11 13.70
C ALA A 51 14.56 14.51 12.77
N GLN A 52 14.71 14.69 11.47
CA GLN A 52 13.80 14.15 10.45
C GLN A 52 13.91 12.63 10.37
N GLY A 53 15.14 12.09 10.33
CA GLY A 53 15.36 10.65 10.36
C GLY A 53 14.78 9.98 11.60
N LYS A 54 14.94 10.61 12.78
CA LYS A 54 14.29 10.13 14.02
C LYS A 54 12.77 10.12 13.89
N TRP A 55 12.17 11.22 13.45
CA TRP A 55 10.72 11.31 13.25
C TRP A 55 10.22 10.25 12.25
N HIS A 56 10.95 10.04 11.15
CA HIS A 56 10.62 9.06 10.12
C HIS A 56 10.67 7.64 10.69
N CYS A 57 11.76 7.28 11.39
CA CYS A 57 11.86 5.99 12.06
C CYS A 57 10.79 5.78 13.12
N ASP A 58 10.41 6.83 13.87
CA ASP A 58 9.31 6.76 14.84
C ASP A 58 7.95 6.47 14.15
N GLN A 59 7.72 6.97 12.92
CA GLN A 59 6.52 6.60 12.14
C GLN A 59 6.56 5.14 11.67
N LEU A 60 7.75 4.64 11.30
CA LEU A 60 7.91 3.25 10.87
C LEU A 60 7.77 2.26 12.04
N VAL A 61 8.17 2.66 13.25
CA VAL A 61 7.92 1.91 14.49
C VAL A 61 6.42 1.75 14.73
N LYS A 62 5.64 2.85 14.63
CA LYS A 62 4.17 2.80 14.81
C LYS A 62 3.48 1.87 13.83
N LYS A 63 4.03 1.73 12.62
CA LYS A 63 3.52 0.86 11.57
C LYS A 63 4.03 -0.58 11.67
N GLY A 64 4.90 -0.90 12.64
CA GLY A 64 5.47 -2.23 12.84
C GLY A 64 6.61 -2.60 11.88
N TRP A 65 7.16 -1.64 11.13
CA TRP A 65 8.25 -1.88 10.18
C TRP A 65 9.63 -1.78 10.83
N VAL A 66 9.76 -1.04 11.93
CA VAL A 66 11.03 -0.81 12.63
C VAL A 66 10.88 -1.16 14.11
N THR A 67 11.88 -1.81 14.69
CA THR A 67 11.90 -2.19 16.10
C THR A 67 12.11 -0.92 16.94
N PRO A 68 11.34 -0.68 18.00
CA PRO A 68 11.56 0.48 18.87
C PRO A 68 12.98 0.45 19.47
N PRO A 69 13.61 1.62 19.66
CA PRO A 69 14.93 1.69 20.29
C PRO A 69 14.82 1.20 21.74
N LYS A 70 15.83 0.44 22.20
CA LYS A 70 15.94 0.07 23.61
C LYS A 70 16.18 1.34 24.43
N ARG A 71 15.39 1.53 25.49
CA ARG A 71 15.55 2.64 26.44
C ARG A 71 16.74 2.42 27.35
#